data_AF-A0A0F0DNA8-F1
#
_entry.id   AF-A0A0F0DNA8-F1
#
_cell.length_a   1.000
_cell.length_b   1.000
_cell.length_c   1.000
_cell.angle_alpha   90.00
_cell.angle_beta   90.00
_cell.angle_gamma   90.00
#
_symmetry.space_group_name_H-M   'P 1'
#
loop_
_entity.id
_entity.type
_entity.pdbx_description
1 polymer ?
#
loop_
_entity_poly.entity_id
_entity_poly.type
_entity_poly.pdbx_seq_one_letter_code
_entity_poly.pdbx_strand_id
1 'polypeptide(L)'
;MAKVNKNSLRLDADFTEDTVGFALESFLSLLSFPRFRFSIEPFSRGRERWLGADARLNGRISGFKPFYMQFKRPSAYPDASSAKIISDRKSLGLPVAPRALYFSLREKQPSHKDYQHNILFRLRKRLVTRNVGDAAYVCPLFLDRSAYRFHVHLAGLRRWPRFWRYDPWELEDILMNGSGGTVNFNAIPVLREHVSIPPHDMVTSAKHSYSFAEQGSDLCFHSPLAIPEGAHTLAYFLKGVVGNPQSDEGFIPSDAANGMLHELFSGEEGEEPSALLPEDFSSSVEDGIASWLHWGDYLKTEHQIEQFALVRWTD
;
A
#
# COMPACT_ATOMS: atom_id res chain seq x y z
N MET A 1 -15.95 13.36 -14.24
CA MET A 1 -15.45 13.21 -15.63
C MET A 1 -13.97 13.51 -15.59
N ALA A 2 -13.13 12.55 -15.98
CA ALA A 2 -11.68 12.71 -16.06
C ALA A 2 -11.32 13.95 -16.92
N LYS A 3 -10.33 14.72 -16.47
CA LYS A 3 -9.92 15.94 -17.19
C LYS A 3 -9.10 15.54 -18.42
N VAL A 4 -9.57 15.93 -19.60
CA VAL A 4 -8.82 15.75 -20.86
C VAL A 4 -7.87 16.93 -21.04
N ASN A 5 -6.57 16.66 -21.08
CA ASN A 5 -5.61 17.66 -21.53
C ASN A 5 -5.68 17.75 -23.06
N LYS A 6 -6.26 18.84 -23.57
CA LYS A 6 -6.50 19.07 -25.01
C LYS A 6 -5.24 18.96 -25.88
N ASN A 7 -4.06 19.16 -25.30
CA ASN A 7 -2.79 19.13 -26.05
C ASN A 7 -2.11 17.75 -26.09
N SER A 8 -2.54 16.77 -25.27
CA SER A 8 -1.84 15.47 -25.16
C SER A 8 -2.74 14.24 -25.18
N LEU A 9 -4.07 14.40 -25.30
CA LEU A 9 -5.05 13.31 -25.12
C LEU A 9 -4.93 12.59 -23.75
N ARG A 10 -4.14 13.14 -22.83
CA ARG A 10 -3.94 12.60 -21.48
C ARG A 10 -5.24 12.78 -20.69
N LEU A 11 -5.66 11.70 -20.06
CA LEU A 11 -6.77 11.67 -19.12
C LEU A 11 -6.21 11.58 -17.71
N ASP A 12 -6.52 12.56 -16.86
CA ASP A 12 -6.12 12.53 -15.47
C ASP A 12 -7.30 12.21 -14.56
N ALA A 13 -7.04 11.42 -13.53
CA ALA A 13 -8.06 11.11 -12.54
C ALA A 13 -8.51 12.37 -11.78
N ASP A 14 -9.82 12.47 -11.53
CA ASP A 14 -10.47 13.62 -10.87
C ASP A 14 -10.62 13.47 -9.34
N PHE A 15 -9.75 12.65 -8.74
CA PHE A 15 -9.60 12.47 -7.29
C PHE A 15 -8.12 12.53 -6.87
N THR A 16 -7.86 12.63 -5.56
CA THR A 16 -6.52 12.71 -4.98
C THR A 16 -6.07 11.37 -4.39
N GLU A 17 -4.76 11.20 -4.21
CA GLU A 17 -4.17 10.03 -3.53
C GLU A 17 -4.72 9.89 -2.10
N ASP A 18 -4.92 11.00 -1.38
CA ASP A 18 -5.52 11.01 -0.05
C ASP A 18 -6.95 10.43 -0.02
N THR A 19 -7.73 10.67 -1.09
CA THR A 19 -9.10 10.13 -1.20
C THR A 19 -9.06 8.60 -1.29
N VAL A 20 -8.04 8.06 -1.96
CA VAL A 20 -7.82 6.61 -2.09
C VAL A 20 -7.40 6.04 -0.74
N GLY A 21 -6.40 6.66 -0.10
CA GLY A 21 -5.92 6.26 1.21
C GLY A 21 -7.03 6.21 2.26
N PHE A 22 -7.81 7.27 2.39
CA PHE A 22 -8.94 7.34 3.33
C PHE A 22 -10.00 6.25 3.09
N ALA A 23 -10.34 6.00 1.83
CA ALA A 23 -11.32 4.97 1.50
C ALA A 23 -10.82 3.58 1.88
N LEU A 24 -9.56 3.26 1.55
CA LEU A 24 -8.95 1.97 1.87
C LEU A 24 -8.77 1.77 3.37
N GLU A 25 -8.29 2.79 4.08
CA GLU A 25 -8.20 2.80 5.56
C GLU A 25 -9.54 2.46 6.20
N SER A 26 -10.63 3.08 5.74
CA SER A 26 -11.99 2.81 6.24
C SER A 26 -12.39 1.33 6.09
N PHE A 27 -12.02 0.67 4.98
CA PHE A 27 -12.32 -0.75 4.79
C PHE A 27 -11.43 -1.65 5.64
N LEU A 28 -10.15 -1.31 5.80
CA LEU A 28 -9.21 -2.09 6.60
C LEU A 28 -9.60 -2.08 8.08
N SER A 29 -10.04 -0.93 8.61
CA SER A 29 -10.54 -0.83 9.99
C SER A 29 -11.77 -1.70 10.25
N LEU A 30 -12.67 -1.84 9.26
CA LEU A 30 -13.88 -2.66 9.37
C LEU A 30 -13.60 -4.17 9.46
N LEU A 31 -12.44 -4.65 9.00
CA LEU A 31 -12.09 -6.08 9.02
C LEU A 31 -11.90 -6.66 10.42
N SER A 32 -11.67 -5.78 11.38
CA SER A 32 -11.32 -6.09 12.77
C SER A 32 -12.56 -6.15 13.67
N PHE A 33 -13.72 -5.72 13.18
CA PHE A 33 -14.96 -5.66 13.96
C PHE A 33 -15.71 -7.00 13.90
N PRO A 34 -16.37 -7.48 14.98
CA PRO A 34 -16.45 -6.91 16.33
C PRO A 34 -15.33 -7.35 17.27
N ARG A 35 -14.55 -8.37 16.89
CA ARG A 35 -13.52 -8.98 17.73
C ARG A 35 -12.16 -8.41 17.39
N PHE A 36 -11.63 -7.59 18.27
CA PHE A 36 -10.35 -6.88 18.10
C PHE A 36 -9.12 -7.73 18.47
N ARG A 37 -9.11 -9.05 18.26
CA ARG A 37 -7.87 -9.84 18.48
C ARG A 37 -6.79 -9.48 17.46
N PHE A 38 -7.23 -9.18 16.24
CA PHE A 38 -6.39 -8.67 15.16
C PHE A 38 -7.04 -7.43 14.56
N SER A 39 -6.22 -6.46 14.18
CA SER A 39 -6.68 -5.34 13.36
C SER A 39 -5.61 -4.88 12.39
N ILE A 40 -6.00 -4.20 11.32
CA ILE A 40 -5.07 -3.43 10.49
C ILE A 40 -5.22 -1.96 10.86
N GLU A 41 -4.13 -1.37 11.35
CA GLU A 41 -4.10 0.01 11.82
C GLU A 41 -3.09 0.83 11.02
N PRO A 42 -3.35 2.12 10.77
CA PRO A 42 -2.31 3.05 10.36
C PRO A 42 -1.29 3.21 11.49
N PHE A 43 -0.01 3.02 11.21
CA PHE A 43 1.06 3.23 12.19
C PHE A 43 1.69 4.61 11.96
N SER A 44 1.17 5.62 12.66
CA SER A 44 1.60 7.03 12.59
C SER A 44 1.11 7.76 13.85
N ARG A 45 1.99 8.46 14.60
CA ARG A 45 1.57 9.18 15.83
C ARG A 45 0.59 10.31 15.51
N GLY A 46 0.74 10.96 14.36
CA GLY A 46 -0.17 12.02 13.92
C GLY A 46 -1.62 11.52 13.75
N ARG A 47 -1.80 10.31 13.21
CA ARG A 47 -3.13 9.68 13.09
C ARG A 47 -3.62 9.11 14.42
N GLU A 48 -2.72 8.54 15.22
CA GLU A 48 -3.05 7.99 16.54
C GLU A 48 -3.67 9.05 17.47
N ARG A 49 -3.06 10.25 17.55
CA ARG A 49 -3.59 11.39 18.32
C ARG A 49 -4.96 11.84 17.84
N TRP A 50 -5.21 11.77 16.53
CA TRP A 50 -6.51 12.14 15.96
C TRP A 50 -7.61 11.12 16.28
N LEU A 51 -7.25 9.84 16.37
CA LEU A 51 -8.16 8.76 16.75
C LEU A 51 -8.32 8.61 18.27
N GLY A 52 -7.56 9.36 19.09
CA GLY A 52 -7.50 9.18 20.55
C GLY A 52 -6.95 7.81 20.95
N ALA A 53 -6.14 7.21 20.08
CA ALA A 53 -5.65 5.83 20.17
C ALA A 53 -4.30 5.71 20.89
N ASP A 54 -3.75 6.83 21.39
CA ASP A 54 -2.49 6.99 22.13
C ASP A 54 -2.43 6.05 23.34
N ALA A 55 -3.60 5.76 23.92
CA ALA A 55 -3.79 4.86 25.06
C ALA A 55 -4.09 3.40 24.66
N ARG A 56 -4.33 3.13 23.36
CA ARG A 56 -4.67 1.79 22.85
C ARG A 56 -3.43 1.04 22.43
N LEU A 57 -2.58 1.63 21.58
CA LEU A 57 -1.39 0.94 21.03
C LEU A 57 -0.29 0.76 22.09
N ASN A 58 -0.18 1.70 23.03
CA ASN A 58 0.76 1.61 24.15
C ASN A 58 0.27 0.58 25.20
N GLY A 59 0.94 -0.58 25.24
CA GLY A 59 0.77 -1.58 26.29
C GLY A 59 -0.25 -2.69 26.05
N ARG A 60 -0.94 -2.71 24.90
CA ARG A 60 -1.89 -3.80 24.54
C ARG A 60 -1.52 -4.55 23.26
N ILE A 61 -0.40 -4.21 22.63
CA ILE A 61 0.07 -4.91 21.43
C ILE A 61 1.00 -6.04 21.86
N SER A 62 0.65 -7.27 21.47
CA SER A 62 1.52 -8.44 21.64
C SER A 62 2.55 -8.54 20.50
N GLY A 63 2.16 -8.15 19.29
CA GLY A 63 3.04 -8.06 18.14
C GLY A 63 2.35 -7.42 16.95
N PHE A 64 3.12 -7.10 15.92
CA PHE A 64 2.60 -6.50 14.70
C PHE A 64 3.39 -6.90 13.47
N LYS A 65 2.77 -6.79 12.29
CA LYS A 65 3.41 -7.03 10.99
C LYS A 65 3.28 -5.77 10.12
N PRO A 66 4.36 -5.00 9.91
CA PRO A 66 4.31 -3.75 9.15
C PRO A 66 4.19 -4.01 7.65
N PHE A 67 3.50 -3.11 6.96
CA PHE A 67 3.53 -3.03 5.51
C PHE A 67 3.32 -1.60 5.04
N TYR A 68 3.82 -1.31 3.85
CA TYR A 68 3.91 0.06 3.35
C TYR A 68 3.18 0.19 2.03
N MET A 69 2.32 1.21 1.95
CA MET A 69 1.58 1.51 0.75
C MET A 69 1.87 2.94 0.32
N GLN A 70 2.34 3.09 -0.91
CA GLN A 70 2.42 4.39 -1.54
C GLN A 70 1.25 4.54 -2.52
N PHE A 71 0.27 5.35 -2.13
CA PHE A 71 -0.89 5.61 -3.00
C PHE A 71 -0.47 6.41 -4.23
N LYS A 72 -1.03 6.02 -5.39
CA LYS A 72 -0.76 6.64 -6.68
C LYS A 72 -2.04 7.00 -7.39
N ARG A 73 -2.07 8.20 -7.94
CA ARG A 73 -3.14 8.63 -8.83
C ARG A 73 -2.85 8.18 -10.27
N PRO A 74 -3.76 7.44 -10.93
CA PRO A 74 -3.57 7.04 -12.31
C PRO A 74 -3.81 8.22 -13.26
N SER A 75 -3.04 8.22 -14.33
CA SER A 75 -3.31 8.93 -15.58
C SER A 75 -3.49 7.89 -16.69
N ALA A 76 -4.08 8.28 -17.81
CA ALA A 76 -4.26 7.37 -18.93
C ALA A 76 -4.02 8.04 -20.27
N TYR A 77 -3.63 7.21 -21.23
CA TYR A 77 -3.59 7.56 -22.65
C TYR A 77 -4.49 6.60 -23.43
N PRO A 78 -5.34 7.11 -24.34
CA PRO A 78 -6.06 6.25 -25.27
C PRO A 78 -5.07 5.52 -26.20
N ASP A 79 -5.49 4.38 -26.73
CA ASP A 79 -4.73 3.55 -27.68
C ASP A 79 -4.26 4.28 -28.95
N ALA A 80 -5.00 5.31 -29.37
CA ALA A 80 -4.68 6.20 -30.48
C ALA A 80 -3.62 7.27 -30.15
N SER A 81 -3.22 7.42 -28.89
CA SER A 81 -2.20 8.41 -28.50
C SER A 81 -0.80 8.05 -29.02
N SER A 82 -0.04 9.06 -29.41
CA SER A 82 1.38 8.96 -29.79
C SER A 82 2.34 9.11 -28.59
N ALA A 83 1.81 9.15 -27.36
CA ALA A 83 2.63 9.27 -26.16
C ALA A 83 3.62 8.10 -26.04
N LYS A 84 4.82 8.39 -25.50
CA LYS A 84 5.88 7.40 -25.30
C LYS A 84 5.40 6.13 -24.58
N ILE A 85 4.48 6.28 -23.64
CA ILE A 85 3.89 5.16 -22.90
C ILE A 85 3.18 4.17 -23.83
N ILE A 86 2.43 4.67 -24.80
CA ILE A 86 1.73 3.83 -25.76
C ILE A 86 2.69 3.21 -26.76
N SER A 87 3.70 3.96 -27.25
CA SER A 87 4.70 3.41 -28.16
C SER A 87 5.53 2.31 -27.49
N ASP A 88 5.94 2.49 -26.24
CA ASP A 88 6.72 1.51 -25.47
C ASP A 88 5.89 0.23 -25.22
N ARG A 89 4.60 0.36 -24.88
CA ARG A 89 3.74 -0.81 -24.70
C ARG A 89 3.52 -1.57 -26.02
N LYS A 90 3.32 -0.85 -27.13
CA LYS A 90 3.18 -1.46 -28.47
C LYS A 90 4.46 -2.18 -28.90
N SER A 91 5.64 -1.61 -28.67
CA SER A 91 6.91 -2.25 -29.03
C SER A 91 7.18 -3.52 -28.21
N LEU A 92 6.66 -3.59 -26.98
CA LEU A 92 6.73 -4.77 -26.11
C LEU A 92 5.58 -5.76 -26.32
N GLY A 93 4.65 -5.51 -27.27
CA GLY A 93 3.50 -6.38 -27.53
C GLY A 93 2.44 -6.40 -26.42
N LEU A 94 2.42 -5.39 -25.54
CA LEU A 94 1.48 -5.29 -24.43
C LEU A 94 0.16 -4.63 -24.87
N PRO A 95 -0.98 -4.99 -24.25
CA PRO A 95 -2.28 -4.40 -24.58
C PRO A 95 -2.31 -2.90 -24.25
N VAL A 96 -2.92 -2.14 -25.15
CA VAL A 96 -3.12 -0.68 -25.02
C VAL A 96 -4.59 -0.25 -25.10
N ALA A 97 -5.48 -1.14 -25.54
CA ALA A 97 -6.90 -0.87 -25.70
C ALA A 97 -7.70 -1.22 -24.42
N PRO A 98 -8.75 -0.44 -24.07
CA PRO A 98 -9.17 0.80 -24.72
C PRO A 98 -8.29 2.01 -24.34
N ARG A 99 -7.57 1.92 -23.21
CA ARG A 99 -6.55 2.89 -22.80
C ARG A 99 -5.49 2.19 -21.93
N ALA A 100 -4.30 2.76 -21.86
CA ALA A 100 -3.28 2.33 -20.91
C ALA A 100 -3.26 3.27 -19.71
N LEU A 101 -3.33 2.71 -18.50
CA LEU A 101 -3.17 3.44 -17.25
C LEU A 101 -1.69 3.55 -16.91
N TYR A 102 -1.29 4.62 -16.24
CA TYR A 102 0.07 4.80 -15.77
C TYR A 102 0.15 5.77 -14.60
N PHE A 103 1.26 5.72 -13.86
CA PHE A 103 1.68 6.80 -12.98
C PHE A 103 3.19 7.01 -13.08
N SER A 104 3.63 8.26 -12.94
CA SER A 104 5.04 8.62 -12.94
C SER A 104 5.64 8.50 -11.54
N LEU A 105 6.94 8.22 -11.50
CA LEU A 105 7.71 8.38 -10.27
C LEU A 105 7.80 9.87 -9.90
N ARG A 106 7.91 10.14 -8.60
CA ARG A 106 7.98 11.51 -8.10
C ARG A 106 9.41 12.03 -8.20
N GLU A 107 9.55 13.31 -8.52
CA GLU A 107 10.83 13.99 -8.44
C GLU A 107 11.35 14.05 -7.00
N LYS A 108 12.67 13.95 -6.86
CA LYS A 108 13.35 14.09 -5.59
C LYS A 108 13.25 15.55 -5.14
N GLN A 109 12.74 15.81 -3.93
CA GLN A 109 12.77 17.15 -3.36
C GLN A 109 14.22 17.52 -2.99
N PRO A 110 14.60 18.81 -2.98
CA PRO A 110 15.94 19.23 -2.59
C PRO A 110 16.36 18.76 -1.20
N SER A 111 15.40 18.62 -0.27
CA SER A 111 15.61 18.12 1.08
C SER A 111 15.81 16.61 1.17
N HIS A 112 15.39 15.84 0.16
CA HIS A 112 15.43 14.39 0.22
C HIS A 112 16.82 13.85 -0.11
N LYS A 113 17.32 12.96 0.75
CA LYS A 113 18.57 12.22 0.50
C LYS A 113 18.45 11.39 -0.79
N ASP A 114 17.36 10.63 -0.95
CA ASP A 114 17.13 9.73 -2.08
C ASP A 114 15.73 9.88 -2.72
N TYR A 115 15.52 9.24 -3.87
CA TYR A 115 14.20 9.11 -4.48
C TYR A 115 13.27 8.30 -3.59
N GLN A 116 12.03 8.76 -3.49
CA GLN A 116 10.93 8.06 -2.81
C GLN A 116 10.80 6.60 -3.29
N HIS A 117 11.05 6.34 -4.59
CA HIS A 117 11.07 5.00 -5.16
C HIS A 117 12.14 4.09 -4.55
N ASN A 118 13.36 4.60 -4.42
CA ASN A 118 14.49 3.85 -3.88
C ASN A 118 14.29 3.54 -2.40
N ILE A 119 13.67 4.45 -1.65
CA ILE A 119 13.30 4.24 -0.25
C ILE A 119 12.29 3.09 -0.14
N LEU A 120 11.21 3.13 -0.92
CA LEU A 120 10.20 2.07 -0.94
C LEU A 120 10.80 0.73 -1.39
N PHE A 121 11.70 0.75 -2.38
CA PHE A 121 12.42 -0.43 -2.86
C PHE A 121 13.30 -1.07 -1.78
N ARG A 122 14.15 -0.29 -1.10
CA ARG A 122 15.00 -0.79 -0.02
C ARG A 122 14.16 -1.32 1.14
N LEU A 123 13.10 -0.60 1.52
CA LEU A 123 12.16 -1.07 2.56
C LEU A 123 11.56 -2.42 2.19
N ARG A 124 11.00 -2.55 0.98
CA ARG A 124 10.46 -3.81 0.48
C ARG A 124 11.49 -4.94 0.60
N LYS A 125 12.68 -4.75 0.03
CA LYS A 125 13.74 -5.75 0.02
C LYS A 125 14.04 -6.24 1.44
N ARG A 126 14.22 -5.31 2.38
CA ARG A 126 14.59 -5.63 3.76
C ARG A 126 13.47 -6.32 4.55
N LEU A 127 12.21 -5.95 4.31
CA LEU A 127 11.03 -6.56 4.94
C LEU A 127 10.79 -7.98 4.42
N VAL A 128 10.84 -8.17 3.10
CA VAL A 128 10.60 -9.46 2.45
C VAL A 128 11.70 -10.46 2.79
N THR A 129 12.98 -10.05 2.75
CA THR A 129 14.11 -10.91 3.14
C THR A 129 13.98 -11.43 4.58
N ARG A 130 13.37 -10.64 5.47
CA ARG A 130 13.16 -11.02 6.88
C ARG A 130 11.79 -11.64 7.14
N ASN A 131 10.94 -11.77 6.13
CA ASN A 131 9.57 -12.26 6.24
C ASN A 131 8.70 -11.49 7.26
N VAL A 132 8.98 -10.20 7.48
CA VAL A 132 8.25 -9.38 8.47
C VAL A 132 7.25 -8.42 7.83
N GLY A 133 7.20 -8.33 6.50
CA GLY A 133 6.32 -7.38 5.82
C GLY A 133 6.58 -7.27 4.33
N ASP A 134 5.91 -6.32 3.69
CA ASP A 134 6.11 -5.99 2.28
C ASP A 134 5.78 -4.51 2.02
N ALA A 135 6.16 -3.99 0.86
CA ALA A 135 5.88 -2.63 0.46
C ALA A 135 5.51 -2.55 -1.03
N ALA A 136 4.48 -1.77 -1.37
CA ALA A 136 4.03 -1.63 -2.75
C ALA A 136 3.45 -0.25 -3.06
N TYR A 137 3.47 0.10 -4.34
CA TYR A 137 2.59 1.13 -4.87
C TYR A 137 1.17 0.60 -4.91
N VAL A 138 0.19 1.45 -4.61
CA VAL A 138 -1.23 1.11 -4.72
C VAL A 138 -1.91 2.15 -5.59
N CYS A 139 -2.45 1.72 -6.73
CA CYS A 139 -3.07 2.60 -7.71
C CYS A 139 -4.49 2.10 -8.05
N PRO A 140 -5.53 2.95 -7.94
CA PRO A 140 -6.87 2.59 -8.43
C PRO A 140 -6.88 2.36 -9.94
N LEU A 141 -7.79 1.51 -10.40
CA LEU A 141 -8.03 1.27 -11.83
C LEU A 141 -9.02 2.28 -12.45
N PHE A 142 -9.50 3.25 -11.67
CA PHE A 142 -10.48 4.24 -12.11
C PHE A 142 -9.82 5.59 -12.40
N LEU A 143 -10.35 6.29 -13.39
CA LEU A 143 -10.04 7.71 -13.63
C LEU A 143 -11.13 8.64 -13.09
N ASP A 144 -12.36 8.16 -12.99
CA ASP A 144 -13.51 8.97 -12.59
C ASP A 144 -13.90 8.73 -11.14
N ARG A 145 -14.08 9.81 -10.38
CA ARG A 145 -14.38 9.82 -8.95
C ARG A 145 -15.76 9.27 -8.67
N SER A 146 -16.74 9.51 -9.54
CA SER A 146 -18.06 8.91 -9.39
C SER A 146 -18.01 7.41 -9.59
N ALA A 147 -17.28 6.92 -10.59
CA ALA A 147 -17.03 5.49 -10.77
C ALA A 147 -16.31 4.89 -9.55
N TYR A 148 -15.25 5.53 -9.05
CA TYR A 148 -14.52 5.10 -7.85
C TYR A 148 -15.45 5.00 -6.64
N ARG A 149 -16.21 6.06 -6.35
CA ARG A 149 -17.18 6.09 -5.25
C ARG A 149 -18.29 5.06 -5.42
N PHE A 150 -18.78 4.87 -6.64
CA PHE A 150 -19.80 3.88 -6.93
C PHE A 150 -19.30 2.47 -6.59
N HIS A 151 -18.07 2.10 -6.97
CA HIS A 151 -17.50 0.80 -6.62
C HIS A 151 -17.22 0.66 -5.11
N VAL A 152 -16.79 1.74 -4.45
CA VAL A 152 -16.69 1.79 -2.97
C VAL A 152 -18.06 1.52 -2.32
N HIS A 153 -19.12 2.20 -2.78
CA HIS A 153 -20.46 1.99 -2.24
C HIS A 153 -21.02 0.61 -2.59
N LEU A 154 -20.79 0.13 -3.81
CA LEU A 154 -21.22 -1.19 -4.27
C LEU A 154 -20.53 -2.30 -3.48
N ALA A 155 -19.28 -2.11 -3.05
CA ALA A 155 -18.59 -3.04 -2.16
C ALA A 155 -19.34 -3.22 -0.83
N GLY A 156 -19.88 -2.13 -0.26
CA GLY A 156 -20.75 -2.17 0.92
C GLY A 156 -22.12 -2.76 0.60
N LEU A 157 -22.78 -2.28 -0.47
CA LEU A 157 -24.14 -2.67 -0.84
C LEU A 157 -24.26 -4.13 -1.27
N ARG A 158 -23.28 -4.71 -1.97
CA ARG A 158 -23.29 -6.13 -2.35
C ARG A 158 -23.35 -7.06 -1.14
N ARG A 159 -22.95 -6.57 0.03
CA ARG A 159 -23.04 -7.32 1.28
C ARG A 159 -24.35 -7.06 2.02
N TRP A 160 -24.98 -5.90 1.80
CA TRP A 160 -26.26 -5.50 2.41
C TRP A 160 -27.36 -6.57 2.40
N PRO A 161 -27.60 -7.34 1.31
CA PRO A 161 -28.62 -8.39 1.32
C PRO A 161 -28.38 -9.50 2.37
N ARG A 162 -27.12 -9.73 2.76
CA ARG A 162 -26.77 -10.68 3.84
C ARG A 162 -27.08 -10.10 5.23
N PHE A 163 -27.00 -8.78 5.40
CA PHE A 163 -27.32 -8.09 6.67
C PHE A 163 -28.79 -8.19 7.09
N TRP A 164 -29.72 -8.48 6.16
CA TRP A 164 -31.14 -8.59 6.47
C TRP A 164 -31.61 -10.00 6.83
N ARG A 165 -30.78 -11.02 6.57
CA ARG A 165 -31.14 -12.43 6.80
C ARG A 165 -30.23 -13.15 7.80
N TYR A 166 -29.05 -12.59 8.04
CA TYR A 166 -28.05 -13.08 8.99
C TYR A 166 -27.62 -11.91 9.87
N ASP A 167 -27.06 -12.20 11.05
CA ASP A 167 -26.50 -11.15 11.89
C ASP A 167 -25.46 -10.35 11.05
N PRO A 168 -25.52 -9.00 10.99
CA PRO A 168 -24.49 -8.15 10.39
C PRO A 168 -23.04 -8.63 10.55
N TRP A 169 -22.80 -9.37 11.63
CA TRP A 169 -21.51 -9.83 12.15
C TRP A 169 -21.10 -11.26 11.73
N GLU A 170 -21.93 -12.00 10.98
CA GLU A 170 -21.64 -13.35 10.48
C GLU A 170 -20.82 -13.39 9.17
N LEU A 171 -20.14 -12.30 8.82
CA LEU A 171 -19.28 -12.25 7.63
C LEU A 171 -17.93 -12.96 7.86
N GLU A 172 -17.93 -14.22 8.31
CA GLU A 172 -16.72 -14.97 8.66
C GLU A 172 -15.64 -14.95 7.56
N ASP A 173 -16.05 -14.96 6.30
CA ASP A 173 -15.14 -14.99 5.13
C ASP A 173 -14.15 -13.83 5.06
N ILE A 174 -14.46 -12.68 5.66
CA ILE A 174 -13.68 -11.43 5.54
C ILE A 174 -13.11 -10.96 6.86
N LEU A 175 -13.56 -11.54 7.96
CA LEU A 175 -13.11 -11.16 9.29
C LEU A 175 -11.76 -11.82 9.56
N MET A 176 -10.86 -11.08 10.21
CA MET A 176 -9.55 -11.62 10.62
C MET A 176 -9.68 -12.77 11.62
N ASN A 177 -10.82 -12.86 12.31
CA ASN A 177 -11.16 -13.89 13.28
C ASN A 177 -12.08 -14.99 12.74
N GLY A 178 -12.20 -15.13 11.42
CA GLY A 178 -12.96 -16.22 10.81
C GLY A 178 -12.41 -17.60 11.17
N SER A 179 -13.31 -18.59 11.27
CA SER A 179 -13.01 -19.98 11.67
C SER A 179 -11.95 -20.67 10.80
N GLY A 180 -11.80 -20.23 9.54
CA GLY A 180 -10.82 -20.75 8.58
C GLY A 180 -9.41 -20.16 8.67
N GLY A 181 -9.14 -19.21 9.56
CA GLY A 181 -7.80 -18.64 9.79
C GLY A 181 -7.22 -17.83 8.61
N THR A 182 -7.97 -17.58 7.54
CA THR A 182 -7.50 -16.77 6.40
C THR A 182 -8.56 -15.76 5.98
N VAL A 183 -8.14 -14.51 5.76
CA VAL A 183 -9.02 -13.44 5.30
C VAL A 183 -9.20 -13.51 3.79
N ASN A 184 -10.45 -13.61 3.32
CA ASN A 184 -10.75 -13.55 1.89
C ASN A 184 -10.84 -12.09 1.40
N PHE A 185 -9.69 -11.44 1.22
CA PHE A 185 -9.64 -10.08 0.67
C PHE A 185 -10.29 -9.94 -0.72
N ASN A 186 -10.31 -11.01 -1.53
CA ASN A 186 -10.96 -11.00 -2.85
C ASN A 186 -12.48 -10.84 -2.76
N ALA A 187 -13.08 -11.16 -1.60
CA ALA A 187 -14.49 -10.92 -1.39
C ALA A 187 -14.81 -9.43 -1.24
N ILE A 188 -13.81 -8.55 -1.03
CA ILE A 188 -13.98 -7.09 -0.88
C ILE A 188 -13.75 -6.42 -2.24
N PRO A 189 -14.82 -6.00 -2.96
CA PRO A 189 -14.67 -5.55 -4.35
C PRO A 189 -13.70 -4.38 -4.51
N VAL A 190 -13.71 -3.40 -3.60
CA VAL A 190 -12.81 -2.24 -3.69
C VAL A 190 -11.33 -2.65 -3.70
N LEU A 191 -10.93 -3.71 -3.00
CA LEU A 191 -9.54 -4.19 -2.99
C LEU A 191 -9.13 -4.87 -4.29
N ARG A 192 -10.09 -5.31 -5.10
CA ARG A 192 -9.82 -5.87 -6.43
C ARG A 192 -9.64 -4.79 -7.50
N GLU A 193 -10.17 -3.60 -7.25
CA GLU A 193 -10.15 -2.48 -8.19
C GLU A 193 -8.92 -1.57 -7.99
N HIS A 194 -7.88 -2.11 -7.36
CA HIS A 194 -6.59 -1.48 -7.18
C HIS A 194 -5.50 -2.44 -7.63
N VAL A 195 -4.55 -1.92 -8.38
CA VAL A 195 -3.31 -2.61 -8.68
C VAL A 195 -2.28 -2.27 -7.60
N SER A 196 -1.64 -3.31 -7.09
CA SER A 196 -0.46 -3.25 -6.24
C SER A 196 0.76 -3.57 -7.08
N ILE A 197 1.69 -2.63 -7.15
CA ILE A 197 2.94 -2.76 -7.91
C ILE A 197 4.09 -2.64 -6.93
N PRO A 198 4.72 -3.76 -6.55
CA PRO A 198 5.90 -3.71 -5.72
C PRO A 198 7.10 -3.11 -6.50
N PRO A 199 7.89 -2.20 -5.91
CA PRO A 199 9.10 -1.69 -6.56
C PRO A 199 10.08 -2.83 -6.84
N HIS A 200 10.65 -2.88 -8.04
CA HIS A 200 11.46 -4.01 -8.52
C HIS A 200 12.93 -3.68 -8.73
N ASP A 201 13.29 -2.40 -8.91
CA ASP A 201 14.68 -2.00 -9.13
C ASP A 201 14.91 -0.57 -8.62
N MET A 202 16.17 -0.18 -8.40
CA MET A 202 16.53 1.19 -8.08
C MET A 202 16.48 2.09 -9.32
N VAL A 203 16.21 3.37 -9.11
CA VAL A 203 16.21 4.38 -10.16
C VAL A 203 17.26 5.45 -9.91
N THR A 204 17.86 5.91 -11.01
CA THR A 204 18.78 7.05 -11.02
C THR A 204 18.08 8.35 -11.42
N SER A 205 16.83 8.27 -11.90
CA SER A 205 16.06 9.44 -12.35
C SER A 205 14.57 9.31 -12.03
N ALA A 206 13.86 10.42 -11.94
CA ALA A 206 12.40 10.43 -11.79
C ALA A 206 11.63 10.27 -13.11
N LYS A 207 12.34 10.08 -14.24
CA LYS A 207 11.71 10.01 -15.57
C LYS A 207 11.00 8.69 -15.83
N HIS A 208 11.17 7.70 -14.96
CA HIS A 208 10.48 6.42 -15.09
C HIS A 208 9.01 6.53 -14.65
N SER A 209 8.22 5.62 -15.19
CA SER A 209 6.81 5.44 -14.86
C SER A 209 6.48 3.96 -14.91
N TYR A 210 5.38 3.60 -14.26
CA TYR A 210 4.75 2.30 -14.41
C TYR A 210 3.49 2.48 -15.26
N SER A 211 3.28 1.60 -16.24
CA SER A 211 2.03 1.51 -16.99
C SER A 211 1.47 0.10 -16.98
N PHE A 212 0.14 -0.01 -17.06
CA PHE A 212 -0.59 -1.26 -16.95
C PHE A 212 -1.90 -1.17 -17.74
N ALA A 213 -2.49 -2.32 -18.05
CA ALA A 213 -3.81 -2.40 -18.66
C ALA A 213 -4.89 -1.91 -17.70
N GLU A 214 -6.09 -1.56 -18.20
CA GLU A 214 -7.21 -1.14 -17.34
C GLU A 214 -7.58 -2.19 -16.28
N GLN A 215 -7.33 -3.47 -16.54
CA GLN A 215 -7.59 -4.55 -15.58
C GLN A 215 -6.49 -4.68 -14.50
N GLY A 216 -5.44 -3.85 -14.55
CA GLY A 216 -4.30 -3.94 -13.63
C GLY A 216 -3.27 -5.03 -13.98
N SER A 217 -3.33 -5.58 -15.20
CA SER A 217 -2.38 -6.57 -15.72
C SER A 217 -1.32 -5.92 -16.64
N ASP A 218 -0.41 -6.74 -17.15
CA ASP A 218 0.52 -6.35 -18.23
C ASP A 218 1.36 -5.12 -17.88
N LEU A 219 2.03 -5.21 -16.74
CA LEU A 219 2.85 -4.13 -16.19
C LEU A 219 4.07 -3.88 -17.08
N CYS A 220 4.35 -2.61 -17.30
CA CYS A 220 5.52 -2.12 -18.02
C CYS A 220 6.19 -1.02 -17.21
N PHE A 221 7.51 -1.10 -17.08
CA PHE A 221 8.33 -0.05 -16.51
C PHE A 221 9.03 0.73 -17.63
N HIS A 222 8.96 2.06 -17.58
CA HIS A 222 9.40 2.94 -18.69
C HIS A 222 10.94 3.17 -18.74
N SER A 223 11.65 2.04 -18.80
CA SER A 223 12.98 1.80 -19.40
C SER A 223 12.85 0.58 -20.32
N PRO A 224 11.96 0.70 -21.31
CA PRO A 224 10.92 -0.29 -21.67
C PRO A 224 11.24 -1.72 -21.22
N LEU A 225 10.66 -2.11 -20.09
CA LEU A 225 10.76 -3.46 -19.53
C LEU A 225 9.36 -3.98 -19.22
N ALA A 226 8.99 -5.12 -19.83
CA ALA A 226 7.76 -5.82 -19.51
C ALA A 226 7.96 -6.65 -18.22
N ILE A 227 7.06 -6.48 -17.25
CA ILE A 227 7.10 -7.16 -15.95
C ILE A 227 5.72 -7.81 -15.71
N PRO A 228 5.29 -8.77 -16.55
CA PRO A 228 3.92 -9.26 -16.55
C PRO A 228 3.48 -9.84 -15.19
N GLU A 229 4.40 -10.44 -14.44
CA GLU A 229 4.14 -11.00 -13.11
C GLU A 229 4.29 -10.00 -11.96
N GLY A 230 4.73 -8.77 -12.24
CA GLY A 230 5.07 -7.77 -11.21
C GLY A 230 3.88 -6.97 -10.69
N ALA A 231 2.69 -7.09 -11.29
CA ALA A 231 1.48 -6.41 -10.82
C ALA A 231 0.48 -7.43 -10.27
N HIS A 232 -0.09 -7.10 -9.12
CA HIS A 232 -1.12 -7.91 -8.48
C HIS A 232 -2.29 -7.02 -8.05
N THR A 233 -3.43 -7.61 -7.70
CA THR A 233 -4.49 -6.85 -7.04
C THR A 233 -4.08 -6.49 -5.61
N LEU A 234 -4.63 -5.42 -5.06
CA LEU A 234 -4.43 -5.09 -3.64
C LEU A 234 -4.89 -6.21 -2.71
N ALA A 235 -5.97 -6.92 -3.09
CA ALA A 235 -6.42 -8.10 -2.37
C ALA A 235 -5.35 -9.21 -2.31
N TYR A 236 -4.62 -9.44 -3.41
CA TYR A 236 -3.51 -10.41 -3.44
C TYR A 236 -2.33 -9.95 -2.58
N PHE A 237 -1.94 -8.68 -2.69
CA PHE A 237 -0.87 -8.10 -1.86
C PHE A 237 -1.19 -8.22 -0.37
N LEU A 238 -2.39 -7.81 0.06
CA LEU A 238 -2.81 -7.91 1.47
C LEU A 238 -2.88 -9.35 1.95
N LYS A 239 -3.31 -10.30 1.10
CA LYS A 239 -3.27 -11.72 1.43
C LYS A 239 -1.83 -12.20 1.68
N GLY A 240 -0.87 -11.78 0.86
CA GLY A 240 0.54 -12.13 1.03
C GLY A 240 1.14 -11.55 2.30
N VAL A 241 0.85 -10.28 2.59
CA VAL A 241 1.33 -9.61 3.82
C VAL A 241 0.71 -10.23 5.07
N VAL A 242 -0.62 -10.33 5.12
CA VAL A 242 -1.36 -10.76 6.32
C VAL A 242 -1.24 -12.26 6.54
N GLY A 243 -1.18 -13.06 5.47
CA GLY A 243 -1.09 -14.52 5.56
C GLY A 243 -2.20 -15.12 6.42
N ASN A 244 -1.81 -16.01 7.34
CA ASN A 244 -2.67 -16.51 8.41
C ASN A 244 -2.43 -15.71 9.70
N PRO A 245 -3.31 -14.77 10.10
CA PRO A 245 -3.11 -13.96 11.29
C PRO A 245 -3.01 -14.78 12.59
N GLN A 246 -3.58 -16.00 12.61
CA GLN A 246 -3.52 -16.90 13.76
C GLN A 246 -2.14 -17.57 13.92
N SER A 247 -1.28 -17.51 12.90
CA SER A 247 0.10 -17.98 12.98
C SER A 247 1.02 -16.87 13.53
N ASP A 248 2.07 -17.26 14.24
CA ASP A 248 3.10 -16.33 14.74
C ASP A 248 4.12 -15.91 13.67
N GLU A 249 3.96 -16.43 12.45
CA GLU A 249 4.92 -16.22 11.38
C GLU A 249 4.97 -14.76 10.92
N GLY A 250 6.16 -14.16 11.00
CA GLY A 250 6.42 -12.81 10.51
C GLY A 250 5.89 -11.69 11.40
N PHE A 251 5.29 -11.99 12.56
CA PHE A 251 4.97 -10.98 13.56
C PHE A 251 6.23 -10.53 14.29
N ILE A 252 6.39 -9.21 14.42
CA ILE A 252 7.40 -8.58 15.27
C ILE A 252 6.79 -8.47 16.67
N PRO A 253 7.33 -9.16 17.69
CA PRO A 253 6.84 -9.02 19.05
C PRO A 253 7.24 -7.65 19.62
N SER A 254 6.45 -7.14 20.56
CA SER A 254 6.60 -5.76 21.07
C SER A 254 7.95 -5.51 21.75
N ASP A 255 8.54 -6.52 22.39
CA ASP A 255 9.86 -6.49 23.02
C ASP A 255 11.02 -6.46 22.00
N ALA A 256 10.87 -7.13 20.86
CA ALA A 256 11.85 -7.10 19.77
C ALA A 256 11.67 -5.92 18.80
N ALA A 257 10.61 -5.12 18.96
CA ALA A 257 10.25 -4.08 18.01
C ALA A 257 11.38 -3.08 17.73
N ASN A 258 12.08 -2.62 18.77
CA ASN A 258 13.17 -1.66 18.61
C ASN A 258 14.38 -2.30 17.88
N GLY A 259 14.77 -3.51 18.27
CA GLY A 259 15.86 -4.25 17.63
C GLY A 259 15.59 -4.49 16.14
N MET A 260 14.38 -4.96 15.81
CA MET A 260 13.97 -5.21 14.43
C MET A 260 13.97 -3.93 13.58
N LEU A 261 13.56 -2.79 14.15
CA LEU A 261 13.63 -1.51 13.45
C LEU A 261 15.08 -1.17 13.11
N HIS A 262 15.99 -1.21 14.09
CA HIS A 262 17.40 -0.92 13.86
C HIS A 262 18.05 -1.90 12.89
N GLU A 263 17.72 -3.19 12.94
CA GLU A 263 18.21 -4.20 12.01
C GLU A 263 17.74 -3.92 10.57
N LEU A 264 16.48 -3.54 10.37
CA LEU A 264 15.97 -3.10 9.05
C LEU A 264 16.70 -1.86 8.52
N PHE A 265 17.40 -1.11 9.37
CA PHE A 265 18.12 0.10 8.98
C PHE A 265 19.62 0.01 8.99
N SER A 266 20.19 -1.05 9.59
CA SER A 266 21.63 -1.31 9.66
C SER A 266 22.33 -1.55 8.31
N GLY A 267 21.57 -1.62 7.21
CA GLY A 267 22.12 -1.86 5.86
C GLY A 267 22.47 -3.32 5.62
N GLU A 268 22.70 -3.70 4.36
CA GLU A 268 23.40 -4.94 4.03
C GLU A 268 24.91 -4.68 3.98
N GLU A 269 25.75 -5.69 4.23
CA GLU A 269 27.21 -5.56 4.11
C GLU A 269 27.59 -5.01 2.72
N GLY A 270 28.16 -3.80 2.68
CA GLY A 270 28.64 -3.15 1.45
C GLY A 270 27.73 -2.05 0.86
N GLU A 271 26.52 -1.82 1.40
CA GLU A 271 25.83 -0.54 1.16
C GLU A 271 26.52 0.55 2.01
N GLU A 272 26.83 1.74 1.44
CA GLU A 272 27.09 2.90 2.29
C GLU A 272 25.92 3.01 3.27
N PRO A 273 26.16 3.37 4.56
CA PRO A 273 25.12 3.58 5.55
C PRO A 273 24.26 4.78 5.14
N SER A 274 23.44 4.57 4.12
CA SER A 274 22.27 5.34 3.81
C SER A 274 21.27 4.90 4.85
N ALA A 275 21.50 5.40 6.07
CA ALA A 275 20.53 5.33 7.14
C ALA A 275 19.24 5.90 6.55
N LEU A 276 18.31 5.02 6.20
CA LEU A 276 16.94 5.41 5.87
C LEU A 276 16.33 6.11 7.09
N LEU A 277 16.91 5.89 8.28
CA LEU A 277 16.64 6.64 9.49
C LEU A 277 17.14 8.08 9.40
N PRO A 278 16.28 9.05 9.74
CA PRO A 278 16.69 10.41 10.04
C PRO A 278 17.78 10.46 11.12
N GLU A 279 18.64 11.49 11.10
CA GLU A 279 19.71 11.64 12.09
C GLU A 279 19.18 11.95 13.50
N ASP A 280 17.96 12.50 13.57
CA ASP A 280 17.17 12.78 14.76
C ASP A 280 16.41 11.55 15.30
N PHE A 281 16.47 10.41 14.60
CA PHE A 281 16.01 9.11 15.07
C PHE A 281 16.97 8.53 16.12
N SER A 282 17.23 9.32 17.15
CA SER A 282 18.12 8.95 18.25
C SER A 282 17.54 7.77 19.03
N SER A 283 18.45 6.97 19.57
CA SER A 283 18.27 5.81 20.47
C SER A 283 17.57 6.14 21.81
N SER A 284 16.78 7.22 21.88
CA SER A 284 16.18 7.79 23.08
C SER A 284 14.73 7.37 23.33
N VAL A 285 14.12 6.62 22.40
CA VAL A 285 12.77 6.07 22.62
C VAL A 285 12.94 4.66 23.19
N GLU A 286 12.79 4.53 24.52
CA GLU A 286 12.81 3.22 25.21
C GLU A 286 11.70 2.28 24.71
N ASP A 287 10.64 2.83 24.13
CA ASP A 287 9.50 2.10 23.57
C ASP A 287 9.67 1.85 22.06
N GLY A 288 9.92 0.60 21.68
CA GLY A 288 10.05 0.18 20.29
C GLY A 288 8.84 0.51 19.44
N ILE A 289 7.61 0.38 19.95
CA ILE A 289 6.38 0.69 19.19
C ILE A 289 6.32 2.18 18.87
N ALA A 290 6.66 3.02 19.84
CA ALA A 290 6.70 4.46 19.65
C ALA A 290 7.75 4.89 18.60
N SER A 291 8.84 4.12 18.43
CA SER A 291 9.80 4.29 17.32
C SER A 291 9.17 3.93 15.97
N TRP A 292 8.46 2.81 15.86
CA TRP A 292 7.76 2.42 14.63
C TRP A 292 6.68 3.44 14.20
N LEU A 293 5.98 4.05 15.16
CA LEU A 293 5.00 5.10 14.89
C LEU A 293 5.65 6.39 14.41
N HIS A 294 6.79 6.77 15.00
CA HIS A 294 7.55 7.93 14.56
C HIS A 294 8.11 7.74 13.14
N TRP A 295 8.55 6.52 12.82
CA TRP A 295 8.99 6.15 11.49
C TRP A 295 7.88 6.30 10.45
N GLY A 296 6.66 5.83 10.78
CA GLY A 296 5.50 6.00 9.92
C GLY A 296 5.13 7.47 9.67
N ASP A 297 5.27 8.34 10.67
CA ASP A 297 5.07 9.79 10.50
C ASP A 297 6.11 10.41 9.57
N TYR A 298 7.38 10.04 9.74
CA TYR A 298 8.47 10.50 8.88
C TYR A 298 8.21 10.10 7.42
N LEU A 299 7.92 8.82 7.17
CA LEU A 299 7.62 8.31 5.83
C LEU A 299 6.42 8.99 5.18
N LYS A 300 5.38 9.28 5.96
CA LYS A 300 4.20 9.96 5.45
C LYS A 300 4.51 11.42 5.10
N THR A 301 5.26 12.11 5.95
CA THR A 301 5.52 13.55 5.81
C THR A 301 6.54 13.83 4.71
N GLU A 302 7.71 13.20 4.76
CA GLU A 302 8.78 13.41 3.80
C GLU A 302 8.50 12.67 2.48
N HIS A 303 7.97 11.46 2.59
CA HIS A 303 7.90 10.55 1.47
C HIS A 303 6.50 10.14 1.08
N GLN A 304 5.41 10.66 1.65
CA GLN A 304 4.03 10.24 1.29
C GLN A 304 3.85 8.72 1.17
N ILE A 305 4.59 7.95 1.97
CA ILE A 305 4.45 6.50 2.08
C ILE A 305 3.65 6.27 3.36
N GLU A 306 2.49 5.61 3.24
CA GLU A 306 1.69 5.28 4.41
C GLU A 306 2.13 3.93 4.98
N GLN A 307 2.42 3.92 6.29
CA GLN A 307 2.68 2.71 7.04
C GLN A 307 1.38 2.19 7.65
N PHE A 308 1.11 0.92 7.43
CA PHE A 308 0.07 0.16 8.10
C PHE A 308 0.72 -1.00 8.86
N ALA A 309 0.02 -1.54 9.84
CA ALA A 309 0.43 -2.75 10.51
C ALA A 309 -0.77 -3.65 10.76
N LEU A 310 -0.59 -4.95 10.54
CA LEU A 310 -1.46 -5.96 11.13
C LEU A 310 -1.06 -6.10 12.60
N VAL A 311 -1.90 -5.62 13.50
CA VAL A 311 -1.70 -5.62 14.94
C VAL A 311 -2.37 -6.83 15.56
N ARG A 312 -1.64 -7.50 16.46
CA ARG A 312 -2.19 -8.52 17.36
C ARG A 312 -2.28 -7.96 18.76
N TRP A 313 -3.48 -7.98 19.31
CA TRP A 313 -3.77 -7.44 20.63
C TRP A 313 -3.58 -8.49 21.72
N THR A 314 -3.18 -8.07 22.91
CA THR A 314 -3.23 -8.89 24.13
C THR A 314 -4.69 -9.09 24.53
N ASP A 315 -5.11 -10.34 24.72
CA ASP A 315 -6.47 -10.70 25.17
C ASP A 315 -6.79 -10.14 26.58
#